data_AF-A0A518WFD7-F1
#
_entry.id   AF-A0A518WFD7-F1
#
_cell.length_a   1.000
_cell.length_b   1.000
_cell.length_c   1.000
_cell.angle_alpha   90.00
_cell.angle_beta   90.00
_cell.angle_gamma   90.00
#
_symmetry.space_group_name_H-M   'P 1'
#
loop_
_entity.id
_entity.type
_entity.pdbx_description
1 polymer ?
#
loop_
_entity_poly.entity_id
_entity_poly.type
_entity_poly.pdbx_seq_one_letter_code
_entity_poly.pdbx_strand_id
1 'polypeptide(L)'
;MTAVLDEQLIDDRETTPESLYLRWERQNWATQDLPMTADRPAWQALRPFLHQELRAALVELAVGEVAVARLLTPLVYAAPTQAAQFYLSSQLVDESRHSIFFLGYLQAVEGSTEPPHAYARRCRADASDATVELFDAYLLEQTERVRRDPDDLDAWYAAVTTYHVVAEGALALVVLRSVAEAVRRCGQLPVLAQGLRNVIRDESRHVGFGVWAMRHAVDNGRRQIVGDQVLDAVPYVVHVLVGPERRNPSALPMVVRARGRQLRDQWDTARDALLRRVRATGLDDVDAQVTEVWRAAEERAVVDYENRHGVPHPIRSLS
;
A
#
# COMPACT_ATOMS: atom_id res chain seq x y z
N MET A 1 -20.12 -6.76 5.61
CA MET A 1 -19.86 -8.21 5.47
C MET A 1 -18.61 -8.49 4.65
N THR A 2 -18.38 -7.83 3.51
CA THR A 2 -17.20 -8.05 2.64
C THR A 2 -15.85 -7.78 3.33
N ALA A 3 -15.68 -6.62 3.99
CA ALA A 3 -14.41 -6.27 4.65
C ALA A 3 -13.98 -7.25 5.78
N VAL A 4 -14.95 -7.90 6.44
CA VAL A 4 -14.67 -8.90 7.49
C VAL A 4 -14.20 -10.22 6.87
N LEU A 5 -14.76 -10.60 5.72
CA LEU A 5 -14.34 -11.79 4.97
C LEU A 5 -12.96 -11.60 4.33
N ASP A 6 -12.66 -10.38 3.90
CA ASP A 6 -11.37 -10.01 3.30
C ASP A 6 -10.24 -10.01 4.34
N GLU A 7 -10.49 -9.61 5.60
CA GLU A 7 -9.50 -9.76 6.68
C GLU A 7 -9.35 -11.20 7.15
N GLN A 8 -10.44 -11.97 7.23
CA GLN A 8 -10.38 -13.39 7.58
C GLN A 8 -9.55 -14.20 6.60
N LEU A 9 -9.55 -13.84 5.31
CA LEU A 9 -8.70 -14.47 4.28
C LEU A 9 -7.20 -14.30 4.58
N ILE A 10 -6.79 -13.10 5.03
CA ILE A 10 -5.37 -12.73 5.14
C ILE A 10 -4.68 -13.58 6.20
N ASP A 11 -5.34 -13.79 7.33
CA ASP A 11 -4.78 -14.48 8.49
C ASP A 11 -5.12 -15.99 8.50
N ASP A 12 -5.82 -16.49 7.47
CA ASP A 12 -6.24 -17.89 7.38
C ASP A 12 -5.04 -18.82 7.17
N ARG A 13 -4.90 -19.80 8.07
CA ARG A 13 -3.82 -20.79 8.00
C ARG A 13 -3.96 -21.72 6.81
N GLU A 14 -5.18 -21.92 6.29
CA GLU A 14 -5.47 -22.76 5.13
C GLU A 14 -5.26 -22.04 3.79
N THR A 15 -4.97 -20.74 3.80
CA THR A 15 -4.64 -19.99 2.57
C THR A 15 -3.38 -20.57 1.92
N THR A 16 -3.52 -21.05 0.68
CA THR A 16 -2.42 -21.49 -0.21
C THR A 16 -2.44 -20.70 -1.52
N PRO A 17 -1.32 -20.67 -2.29
CA PRO A 17 -1.28 -20.02 -3.60
C PRO A 17 -2.34 -20.56 -4.57
N GLU A 18 -2.61 -21.86 -4.59
CA GLU A 18 -3.66 -22.46 -5.42
C GLU A 18 -5.04 -21.97 -5.01
N SER A 19 -5.31 -21.91 -3.71
CA SER A 19 -6.58 -21.39 -3.20
C SER A 19 -6.79 -19.93 -3.59
N LEU A 20 -5.72 -19.12 -3.58
CA LEU A 20 -5.76 -17.71 -3.96
C LEU A 20 -5.96 -17.53 -5.46
N TYR A 21 -5.29 -18.35 -6.28
CA TYR A 21 -5.51 -18.37 -7.73
C TYR A 21 -6.97 -18.71 -8.08
N LEU A 22 -7.54 -19.75 -7.46
CA LEU A 22 -8.93 -20.13 -7.68
C LEU A 22 -9.93 -19.04 -7.22
N ARG A 23 -9.59 -18.28 -6.17
CA ARG A 23 -10.37 -17.12 -5.75
C ARG A 23 -10.26 -15.98 -6.77
N TRP A 24 -9.07 -15.70 -7.27
CA TRP A 24 -8.82 -14.69 -8.31
C TRP A 24 -9.68 -14.95 -9.56
N GLU A 25 -9.72 -16.18 -10.07
CA GLU A 25 -10.52 -16.51 -11.27
C GLU A 25 -12.01 -16.17 -11.11
N ARG A 26 -12.55 -16.35 -9.89
CA ARG A 26 -13.96 -16.11 -9.57
C ARG A 26 -14.28 -14.65 -9.27
N GLN A 27 -13.26 -13.80 -9.11
CA GLN A 27 -13.40 -12.41 -8.65
C GLN A 27 -12.92 -11.39 -9.69
N ASN A 28 -12.81 -11.76 -10.95
CA ASN A 28 -12.37 -10.85 -12.01
C ASN A 28 -13.26 -9.60 -12.18
N TRP A 29 -12.63 -8.51 -12.63
CA TRP A 29 -13.30 -7.27 -13.04
C TRP A 29 -12.51 -6.60 -14.18
N ALA A 30 -13.18 -5.74 -14.96
CA ALA A 30 -12.59 -5.05 -16.10
C ALA A 30 -12.62 -3.54 -15.87
N THR A 31 -11.50 -2.86 -16.16
CA THR A 31 -11.42 -1.38 -16.06
C THR A 31 -12.32 -0.69 -17.08
N GLN A 32 -12.59 -1.35 -18.22
CA GLN A 32 -13.45 -0.85 -19.29
C GLN A 32 -14.93 -0.77 -18.89
N ASP A 33 -15.34 -1.54 -17.88
CA ASP A 33 -16.71 -1.52 -17.35
C ASP A 33 -16.95 -0.34 -16.39
N LEU A 34 -15.89 0.39 -16.02
CA LEU A 34 -15.98 1.59 -15.18
C LEU A 34 -16.10 2.85 -16.05
N PRO A 35 -17.20 3.60 -15.98
CA PRO A 35 -17.37 4.83 -16.76
C PRO A 35 -16.57 5.99 -16.11
N MET A 36 -15.24 5.97 -16.23
CA MET A 36 -14.30 6.84 -15.51
C MET A 36 -14.61 8.35 -15.60
N THR A 37 -15.20 8.81 -16.71
CA THR A 37 -15.56 10.22 -16.89
C THR A 37 -16.81 10.65 -16.11
N ALA A 38 -17.62 9.71 -15.64
CA ALA A 38 -18.90 10.02 -14.98
C ALA A 38 -18.72 10.81 -13.67
N ASP A 39 -17.60 10.58 -12.97
CA ASP A 39 -17.28 11.28 -11.73
C ASP A 39 -16.76 12.71 -11.97
N ARG A 40 -16.43 13.12 -13.21
CA ARG A 40 -15.77 14.41 -13.50
C ARG A 40 -16.52 15.64 -12.93
N PRO A 41 -17.85 15.81 -13.14
CA PRO A 41 -18.55 16.98 -12.61
C PRO A 41 -18.53 17.02 -11.07
N ALA A 42 -18.69 15.87 -10.43
CA ALA A 42 -18.65 15.74 -8.99
C ALA A 42 -17.24 15.99 -8.42
N TRP A 43 -16.21 15.48 -9.09
CA TRP A 43 -14.81 15.72 -8.76
C TRP A 43 -14.48 17.21 -8.78
N GLN A 44 -14.86 17.93 -9.83
CA GLN A 44 -14.65 19.38 -9.96
C GLN A 44 -15.40 20.20 -8.90
N ALA A 45 -16.52 19.67 -8.39
CA ALA A 45 -17.32 20.32 -7.36
C ALA A 45 -16.86 20.01 -5.92
N LEU A 46 -15.82 19.17 -5.73
CA LEU A 46 -15.29 18.88 -4.40
C LEU A 46 -14.74 20.13 -3.72
N ARG A 47 -14.93 20.21 -2.40
CA ARG A 47 -14.33 21.30 -1.60
C ARG A 47 -12.79 21.26 -1.74
N PRO A 48 -12.10 22.41 -1.82
CA PRO A 48 -10.67 22.47 -2.14
C PRO A 48 -9.79 21.54 -1.30
N PHE A 49 -10.02 21.51 0.01
CA PHE A 49 -9.29 20.62 0.91
C PHE A 49 -9.50 19.14 0.57
N LEU A 50 -10.75 18.69 0.38
CA LEU A 50 -11.03 17.29 0.05
C LEU A 50 -10.51 16.91 -1.34
N HIS A 51 -10.64 17.82 -2.32
CA HIS A 51 -10.08 17.64 -3.66
C HIS A 51 -8.57 17.44 -3.60
N GLN A 52 -7.85 18.33 -2.92
CA GLN A 52 -6.40 18.22 -2.74
C GLN A 52 -6.03 16.93 -2.01
N GLU A 53 -6.74 16.58 -0.93
CA GLU A 53 -6.44 15.39 -0.15
C GLU A 53 -6.63 14.09 -0.93
N LEU A 54 -7.76 13.97 -1.64
CA LEU A 54 -8.05 12.80 -2.48
C LEU A 54 -7.10 12.73 -3.68
N ARG A 55 -6.84 13.84 -4.37
CA ARG A 55 -5.91 13.85 -5.51
C ARG A 55 -4.53 13.36 -5.08
N ALA A 56 -3.97 13.92 -4.00
CA ALA A 56 -2.67 13.51 -3.50
C ALA A 56 -2.63 12.00 -3.20
N ALA A 57 -3.63 11.49 -2.46
CA ALA A 57 -3.69 10.06 -2.15
C ALA A 57 -3.81 9.17 -3.40
N LEU A 58 -4.60 9.57 -4.39
CA LEU A 58 -4.74 8.81 -5.64
C LEU A 58 -3.48 8.85 -6.51
N VAL A 59 -2.72 9.95 -6.48
CA VAL A 59 -1.42 10.04 -7.16
C VAL A 59 -0.42 9.09 -6.52
N GLU A 60 -0.34 9.08 -5.18
CA GLU A 60 0.55 8.15 -4.45
C GLU A 60 0.20 6.69 -4.75
N LEU A 61 -1.11 6.35 -4.74
CA LEU A 61 -1.58 5.03 -5.16
C LEU A 61 -1.20 4.74 -6.61
N ALA A 62 -1.51 5.62 -7.56
CA ALA A 62 -1.17 5.39 -8.97
C ALA A 62 0.32 5.12 -9.21
N VAL A 63 1.20 5.84 -8.49
CA VAL A 63 2.65 5.68 -8.60
C VAL A 63 3.12 4.38 -7.96
N GLY A 64 2.58 4.04 -6.78
CA GLY A 64 2.82 2.75 -6.13
C GLY A 64 2.42 1.58 -7.03
N GLU A 65 1.21 1.60 -7.59
CA GLU A 65 0.63 0.55 -8.44
C GLU A 65 1.49 0.31 -9.70
N VAL A 66 1.96 1.38 -10.35
CA VAL A 66 2.87 1.28 -11.50
C VAL A 66 4.21 0.68 -11.09
N ALA A 67 4.71 1.02 -9.89
CA ALA A 67 5.96 0.48 -9.39
C ALA A 67 5.83 -1.01 -9.05
N VAL A 68 4.83 -1.41 -8.28
CA VAL A 68 4.62 -2.79 -7.84
C VAL A 68 4.37 -3.73 -9.01
N ALA A 69 3.60 -3.30 -10.04
CA ALA A 69 3.44 -4.05 -11.29
C ALA A 69 4.79 -4.39 -11.96
N ARG A 70 5.74 -3.46 -11.95
CA ARG A 70 7.09 -3.70 -12.51
C ARG A 70 7.94 -4.56 -11.58
N LEU A 71 7.91 -4.26 -10.28
CA LEU A 71 8.78 -4.84 -9.26
C LEU A 71 8.39 -6.28 -8.89
N LEU A 72 7.16 -6.71 -9.19
CA LEU A 72 6.72 -8.09 -8.98
C LEU A 72 7.37 -9.08 -9.95
N THR A 73 7.81 -8.61 -11.13
CA THR A 73 8.27 -9.50 -12.21
C THR A 73 9.43 -10.44 -11.83
N PRO A 74 10.47 -10.02 -11.07
CA PRO A 74 11.51 -10.95 -10.62
C PRO A 74 10.98 -11.99 -9.63
N LEU A 75 9.98 -11.63 -8.80
CA LEU A 75 9.39 -12.53 -7.81
C LEU A 75 8.54 -13.61 -8.48
N VAL A 76 7.84 -13.29 -9.57
CA VAL A 76 7.13 -14.27 -10.41
C VAL A 76 8.11 -15.27 -11.02
N TYR A 77 9.23 -14.76 -11.56
CA TYR A 77 10.24 -15.58 -12.22
C TYR A 77 10.93 -16.55 -11.26
N ALA A 78 11.33 -16.05 -10.08
CA ALA A 78 12.07 -16.79 -9.06
C ALA A 78 11.18 -17.45 -7.99
N ALA A 79 9.87 -17.60 -8.24
CA ALA A 79 8.96 -18.15 -7.25
C ALA A 79 9.38 -19.57 -6.80
N PRO A 80 9.40 -19.87 -5.50
CA PRO A 80 9.96 -21.11 -4.95
C PRO A 80 9.13 -22.35 -5.28
N THR A 81 7.88 -22.18 -5.70
CA THR A 81 6.98 -23.26 -6.07
C THR A 81 6.17 -22.88 -7.32
N GLN A 82 5.77 -23.89 -8.08
CA GLN A 82 4.94 -23.68 -9.27
C GLN A 82 3.60 -23.03 -8.94
N ALA A 83 3.01 -23.37 -7.79
CA ALA A 83 1.76 -22.78 -7.33
C ALA A 83 1.91 -21.29 -6.98
N ALA A 84 3.02 -20.91 -6.32
CA ALA A 84 3.35 -19.52 -6.07
C ALA A 84 3.54 -18.75 -7.39
N GLN A 85 4.23 -19.35 -8.36
CA GLN A 85 4.41 -18.74 -9.68
C GLN A 85 3.07 -18.49 -10.40
N PHE A 86 2.16 -19.47 -10.38
CA PHE A 86 0.83 -19.32 -11.01
C PHE A 86 0.01 -18.23 -10.34
N TYR A 87 -0.01 -18.18 -9.01
CA TYR A 87 -0.70 -17.12 -8.29
C TYR A 87 -0.09 -15.75 -8.58
N LEU A 88 1.23 -15.59 -8.47
CA LEU A 88 1.91 -14.32 -8.71
C LEU A 88 1.70 -13.82 -10.15
N SER A 89 1.57 -14.74 -11.12
CA SER A 89 1.21 -14.38 -12.50
C SER A 89 -0.18 -13.73 -12.58
N SER A 90 -1.13 -14.20 -11.76
CA SER A 90 -2.47 -13.58 -11.66
C SER A 90 -2.41 -12.21 -10.97
N GLN A 91 -1.59 -12.07 -9.94
CA GLN A 91 -1.38 -10.79 -9.26
C GLN A 91 -0.77 -9.74 -10.20
N LEU A 92 0.19 -10.12 -11.06
CA LEU A 92 0.75 -9.20 -12.06
C LEU A 92 -0.33 -8.58 -12.98
N VAL A 93 -1.40 -9.32 -13.26
CA VAL A 93 -2.57 -8.80 -13.98
C VAL A 93 -3.37 -7.82 -13.12
N ASP A 94 -3.54 -8.10 -11.83
CA ASP A 94 -4.18 -7.19 -10.87
C ASP A 94 -3.42 -5.86 -10.80
N GLU A 95 -2.09 -5.85 -10.58
CA GLU A 95 -1.28 -4.62 -10.48
C GLU A 95 -1.34 -3.78 -11.77
N SER A 96 -1.31 -4.46 -12.92
CA SER A 96 -1.47 -3.80 -14.21
C SER A 96 -2.85 -3.16 -14.34
N ARG A 97 -3.89 -3.85 -13.86
CA ARG A 97 -5.27 -3.36 -13.86
C ARG A 97 -5.43 -2.17 -12.90
N HIS A 98 -4.83 -2.22 -11.71
CA HIS A 98 -4.83 -1.14 -10.74
C HIS A 98 -4.15 0.11 -11.31
N SER A 99 -2.98 -0.05 -11.92
CA SER A 99 -2.26 1.02 -12.62
C SER A 99 -3.14 1.69 -13.68
N ILE A 100 -3.79 0.89 -14.53
CA ILE A 100 -4.73 1.39 -15.56
C ILE A 100 -5.92 2.10 -14.92
N PHE A 101 -6.46 1.56 -13.82
CA PHE A 101 -7.59 2.15 -13.10
C PHE A 101 -7.24 3.53 -12.53
N PHE A 102 -6.19 3.64 -11.71
CA PHE A 102 -5.87 4.89 -11.02
C PHE A 102 -5.42 5.99 -11.99
N LEU A 103 -4.53 5.66 -12.94
CA LEU A 103 -4.09 6.62 -13.95
C LEU A 103 -5.25 7.05 -14.85
N GLY A 104 -6.05 6.08 -15.32
CA GLY A 104 -7.21 6.35 -16.17
C GLY A 104 -8.28 7.18 -15.46
N TYR A 105 -8.56 6.87 -14.19
CA TYR A 105 -9.52 7.61 -13.38
C TYR A 105 -9.07 9.06 -13.19
N LEU A 106 -7.85 9.26 -12.70
CA LEU A 106 -7.28 10.60 -12.48
C LEU A 106 -7.27 11.43 -13.76
N GLN A 107 -6.80 10.84 -14.87
CA GLN A 107 -6.82 11.49 -16.18
C GLN A 107 -8.24 11.87 -16.61
N ALA A 108 -9.22 10.97 -16.41
CA ALA A 108 -10.60 11.20 -16.80
C ALA A 108 -11.26 12.33 -16.00
N VAL A 109 -11.07 12.39 -14.68
CA VAL A 109 -11.69 13.42 -13.83
C VAL A 109 -10.99 14.77 -13.90
N GLU A 110 -9.69 14.79 -14.19
CA GLU A 110 -8.96 16.03 -14.48
C GLU A 110 -9.21 16.55 -15.90
N GLY A 111 -9.71 15.70 -16.80
CA GLY A 111 -9.91 16.05 -18.21
C GLY A 111 -8.60 16.23 -18.97
N SER A 112 -7.51 15.59 -18.52
CA SER A 112 -6.25 15.61 -19.26
C SER A 112 -6.38 14.85 -20.58
N THR A 113 -5.81 15.42 -21.64
CA THR A 113 -5.73 14.85 -22.98
C THR A 113 -4.35 14.26 -23.29
N GLU A 114 -3.47 14.18 -22.30
CA GLU A 114 -2.12 13.68 -22.51
C GLU A 114 -2.10 12.18 -22.86
N PRO A 115 -1.08 11.71 -23.58
CA PRO A 115 -0.84 10.28 -23.69
C PRO A 115 -0.65 9.64 -22.29
N PRO A 116 -1.11 8.39 -22.05
CA PRO A 116 -1.03 7.74 -20.74
C PRO A 116 0.36 7.73 -20.12
N HIS A 117 1.42 7.52 -20.91
CA HIS A 117 2.80 7.53 -20.42
C HIS A 117 3.26 8.91 -19.91
N ALA A 118 2.80 9.99 -20.55
CA ALA A 118 3.12 11.36 -20.14
C ALA A 118 2.36 11.71 -18.84
N TYR A 119 1.10 11.28 -18.74
CA TYR A 119 0.29 11.41 -17.53
C TYR A 119 0.94 10.69 -16.33
N ALA A 120 1.33 9.42 -16.52
CA ALA A 120 2.01 8.63 -15.49
C ALA A 120 3.33 9.27 -15.03
N ARG A 121 4.12 9.82 -15.96
CA ARG A 121 5.34 10.58 -15.62
C ARG A 121 5.05 11.83 -14.79
N ARG A 122 3.96 12.55 -15.06
CA ARG A 122 3.56 13.68 -14.20
C ARG A 122 3.16 13.18 -12.82
N CYS A 123 2.33 12.14 -12.71
CA CYS A 123 1.95 11.58 -11.41
C CYS A 123 3.19 11.19 -10.59
N ARG A 124 4.19 10.57 -11.23
CA ARG A 124 5.46 10.25 -10.55
C ARG A 124 6.27 11.47 -10.14
N ALA A 125 6.21 12.58 -10.87
CA ALA A 125 6.82 13.83 -10.47
C ALA A 125 6.06 14.56 -9.34
N ASP A 126 4.76 14.28 -9.18
CA ASP A 126 3.90 14.80 -8.12
C ASP A 126 3.95 13.96 -6.83
N ALA A 127 4.53 12.76 -6.86
CA ALA A 127 4.63 11.86 -5.70
C ALA A 127 5.65 12.36 -4.68
N SER A 128 5.46 12.00 -3.41
CA SER A 128 6.39 12.33 -2.34
C SER A 128 7.74 11.64 -2.48
N ASP A 129 8.79 12.28 -1.96
CA ASP A 129 10.13 11.70 -1.88
C ASP A 129 10.10 10.37 -1.11
N ALA A 130 9.30 10.28 -0.05
CA ALA A 130 9.08 9.05 0.71
C ALA A 130 8.57 7.88 -0.16
N THR A 131 7.59 8.12 -1.04
CA THR A 131 7.09 7.11 -1.97
C THR A 131 8.16 6.69 -2.97
N VAL A 132 8.91 7.65 -3.50
CA VAL A 132 10.04 7.38 -4.41
C VAL A 132 11.10 6.53 -3.70
N GLU A 133 11.47 6.87 -2.46
CA GLU A 133 12.45 6.10 -1.68
C GLU A 133 11.97 4.67 -1.42
N LEU A 134 10.71 4.47 -1.04
CA LEU A 134 10.16 3.13 -0.83
C LEU A 134 10.20 2.27 -2.10
N PHE A 135 9.68 2.79 -3.22
CA PHE A 135 9.45 1.98 -4.43
C PHE A 135 10.63 1.99 -5.40
N ASP A 136 11.26 3.14 -5.63
CA ASP A 136 12.32 3.30 -6.62
C ASP A 136 13.74 3.09 -6.06
N ALA A 137 13.91 3.05 -4.73
CA ALA A 137 15.18 2.71 -4.11
C ALA A 137 15.09 1.40 -3.32
N TYR A 138 14.33 1.37 -2.22
CA TYR A 138 14.36 0.25 -1.28
C TYR A 138 13.80 -1.05 -1.87
N LEU A 139 12.53 -1.05 -2.31
CA LEU A 139 11.90 -2.24 -2.90
C LEU A 139 12.53 -2.62 -4.24
N LEU A 140 13.00 -1.62 -5.01
CA LEU A 140 13.77 -1.87 -6.23
C LEU A 140 15.02 -2.71 -5.94
N GLU A 141 15.80 -2.33 -4.92
CA GLU A 141 17.01 -3.07 -4.58
C GLU A 141 16.69 -4.50 -4.11
N GLN A 142 15.64 -4.71 -3.31
CA GLN A 142 15.23 -6.06 -2.90
C GLN A 142 14.88 -6.95 -4.09
N THR A 143 14.09 -6.44 -5.03
CA THR A 143 13.65 -7.22 -6.20
C THR A 143 14.76 -7.38 -7.25
N GLU A 144 15.69 -6.43 -7.33
CA GLU A 144 16.89 -6.56 -8.17
C GLU A 144 17.86 -7.61 -7.64
N ARG A 145 17.96 -7.83 -6.33
CA ARG A 145 18.73 -8.95 -5.76
C ARG A 145 18.20 -10.29 -6.26
N VAL A 146 16.89 -10.48 -6.18
CA VAL A 146 16.21 -11.67 -6.72
C VAL A 146 16.44 -11.81 -8.24
N ARG A 147 16.40 -10.71 -8.98
CA ARG A 147 16.65 -10.74 -10.43
C ARG A 147 18.09 -11.14 -10.78
N ARG A 148 19.07 -10.77 -9.96
CA ARG A 148 20.50 -11.07 -10.18
C ARG A 148 20.85 -12.49 -9.81
N ASP A 149 20.23 -13.03 -8.76
CA ASP A 149 20.40 -14.40 -8.31
C ASP A 149 19.03 -15.04 -8.04
N PRO A 150 18.36 -15.60 -9.07
CA PRO A 150 17.01 -16.13 -8.95
C PRO A 150 16.93 -17.43 -8.12
N ASP A 151 18.07 -18.07 -7.84
CA ASP A 151 18.13 -19.26 -6.98
C ASP A 151 18.29 -18.91 -5.49
N ASP A 152 18.54 -17.62 -5.16
CA ASP A 152 18.61 -17.13 -3.78
C ASP A 152 17.21 -16.99 -3.17
N LEU A 153 16.78 -18.06 -2.50
CA LEU A 153 15.51 -18.09 -1.78
C LEU A 153 15.45 -17.09 -0.61
N ASP A 154 16.57 -16.76 0.03
CA ASP A 154 16.57 -15.82 1.15
C ASP A 154 16.27 -14.41 0.63
N ALA A 155 16.89 -14.02 -0.50
CA ALA A 155 16.55 -12.78 -1.20
C ALA A 155 15.08 -12.77 -1.66
N TRP A 156 14.56 -13.88 -2.16
CA TRP A 156 13.15 -13.97 -2.57
C TRP A 156 12.19 -13.74 -1.40
N TYR A 157 12.40 -14.41 -0.27
CA TYR A 157 11.55 -14.22 0.91
C TYR A 157 11.68 -12.83 1.51
N ALA A 158 12.88 -12.24 1.52
CA ALA A 158 13.07 -10.86 1.96
C ALA A 158 12.30 -9.86 1.07
N ALA A 159 12.40 -10.02 -0.25
CA ALA A 159 11.68 -9.17 -1.19
C ALA A 159 10.15 -9.33 -1.06
N VAL A 160 9.66 -10.56 -0.92
CA VAL A 160 8.22 -10.84 -0.72
C VAL A 160 7.70 -10.28 0.60
N THR A 161 8.46 -10.37 1.69
CA THR A 161 8.11 -9.75 2.98
C THR A 161 7.98 -8.23 2.84
N THR A 162 8.94 -7.59 2.17
CA THR A 162 8.89 -6.14 1.93
C THR A 162 7.68 -5.74 1.09
N TYR A 163 7.47 -6.46 -0.02
CA TYR A 163 6.41 -6.17 -0.98
C TYR A 163 5.02 -6.40 -0.35
N HIS A 164 4.73 -7.64 0.07
CA HIS A 164 3.34 -8.04 0.35
C HIS A 164 2.92 -7.78 1.80
N VAL A 165 3.84 -7.99 2.75
CA VAL A 165 3.50 -7.88 4.18
C VAL A 165 3.62 -6.43 4.65
N VAL A 166 4.68 -5.75 4.24
CA VAL A 166 4.99 -4.39 4.70
C VAL A 166 4.39 -3.33 3.76
N ALA A 167 4.75 -3.29 2.47
CA ALA A 167 4.26 -2.26 1.55
C ALA A 167 2.76 -2.40 1.22
N GLU A 168 2.27 -3.58 0.84
CA GLU A 168 0.84 -3.77 0.60
C GLU A 168 0.05 -3.89 1.90
N GLY A 169 0.51 -4.77 2.79
CA GLY A 169 -0.20 -5.11 4.02
C GLY A 169 -0.30 -3.94 5.00
N ALA A 170 0.81 -3.29 5.35
CA ALA A 170 0.81 -2.24 6.36
C ALA A 170 0.46 -0.87 5.78
N LEU A 171 0.91 -0.56 4.55
CA LEU A 171 0.72 0.74 3.92
C LEU A 171 -0.46 0.76 2.94
N ALA A 172 -0.39 0.05 1.81
CA ALA A 172 -1.33 0.24 0.70
C ALA A 172 -2.78 -0.06 1.10
N LEU A 173 -3.03 -1.21 1.73
CA LEU A 173 -4.39 -1.61 2.13
C LEU A 173 -5.02 -0.63 3.13
N VAL A 174 -4.22 -0.05 4.03
CA VAL A 174 -4.69 0.95 5.01
C VAL A 174 -5.00 2.28 4.33
N VAL A 175 -4.15 2.71 3.40
CA VAL A 175 -4.39 3.92 2.60
C VAL A 175 -5.64 3.74 1.74
N LEU A 176 -5.78 2.63 1.02
CA LEU A 176 -6.94 2.32 0.18
C LEU A 176 -8.25 2.34 0.98
N ARG A 177 -8.28 1.69 2.16
CA ARG A 177 -9.46 1.71 3.04
C ARG A 177 -9.77 3.12 3.53
N SER A 178 -8.75 3.91 3.86
CA SER A 178 -8.91 5.29 4.29
C SER A 178 -9.48 6.19 3.17
N VAL A 179 -9.00 6.01 1.94
CA VAL A 179 -9.51 6.71 0.75
C VAL A 179 -10.93 6.26 0.43
N ALA A 180 -11.22 4.95 0.45
CA ALA A 180 -12.55 4.41 0.22
C ALA A 180 -13.57 4.95 1.23
N GLU A 181 -13.18 5.08 2.49
CA GLU A 181 -14.00 5.67 3.53
C GLU A 181 -14.22 7.18 3.31
N ALA A 182 -13.19 7.93 2.88
CA ALA A 182 -13.34 9.34 2.52
C ALA A 182 -14.30 9.53 1.33
N VAL A 183 -14.18 8.69 0.30
CA VAL A 183 -15.05 8.66 -0.88
C VAL A 183 -16.49 8.28 -0.50
N ARG A 184 -16.66 7.28 0.37
CA ARG A 184 -17.98 6.89 0.89
C ARG A 184 -18.66 8.05 1.64
N ARG A 185 -17.90 8.78 2.47
CA ARG A 185 -18.41 9.94 3.22
C ARG A 185 -18.75 11.14 2.33
N CYS A 186 -18.03 11.34 1.21
CA CYS A 186 -18.39 12.40 0.28
C CYS A 186 -19.65 12.07 -0.53
N GLY A 187 -19.89 10.78 -0.82
CA GLY A 187 -21.12 10.30 -1.47
C GLY A 187 -21.28 10.74 -2.94
N GLN A 188 -20.21 11.22 -3.57
CA GLN A 188 -20.26 11.92 -4.86
C GLN A 188 -19.45 11.25 -5.98
N LEU A 189 -18.62 10.25 -5.66
CA LEU A 189 -17.69 9.62 -6.62
C LEU A 189 -17.97 8.11 -6.72
N PRO A 190 -19.12 7.70 -7.30
CA PRO A 190 -19.53 6.30 -7.35
C PRO A 190 -18.57 5.42 -8.16
N VAL A 191 -17.93 5.94 -9.21
CA VAL A 191 -16.98 5.17 -10.03
C VAL A 191 -15.71 4.89 -9.25
N LEU A 192 -15.16 5.91 -8.57
CA LEU A 192 -14.02 5.72 -7.67
C LEU A 192 -14.34 4.75 -6.54
N ALA A 193 -15.53 4.88 -5.95
CA ALA A 193 -15.96 3.98 -4.88
C ALA A 193 -16.00 2.52 -5.35
N GLN A 194 -16.47 2.26 -6.57
CA GLN A 194 -16.48 0.91 -7.14
C GLN A 194 -15.06 0.40 -7.43
N GLY A 195 -14.20 1.21 -8.04
CA GLY A 195 -12.83 0.80 -8.33
C GLY A 195 -12.03 0.51 -7.07
N LEU A 196 -12.12 1.37 -6.04
CA LEU A 196 -11.48 1.13 -4.74
C LEU A 196 -11.96 -0.17 -4.09
N ARG A 197 -13.26 -0.51 -4.18
CA ARG A 197 -13.76 -1.80 -3.68
C ARG A 197 -13.15 -2.99 -4.41
N ASN A 198 -12.96 -2.87 -5.72
CA ASN A 198 -12.35 -3.94 -6.51
C ASN A 198 -10.88 -4.10 -6.13
N VAL A 199 -10.12 -3.01 -6.09
CA VAL A 199 -8.69 -3.00 -5.69
C VAL A 199 -8.52 -3.56 -4.28
N ILE A 200 -9.28 -3.09 -3.28
CA ILE A 200 -9.18 -3.58 -1.88
C ILE A 200 -9.40 -5.10 -1.78
N ARG A 201 -10.32 -5.66 -2.57
CA ARG A 201 -10.57 -7.10 -2.61
C ARG A 201 -9.39 -7.85 -3.23
N ASP A 202 -8.73 -7.26 -4.22
CA ASP A 202 -7.56 -7.83 -4.88
C ASP A 202 -6.34 -7.80 -3.94
N GLU A 203 -6.06 -6.66 -3.33
CA GLU A 203 -5.03 -6.48 -2.29
C GLU A 203 -5.16 -7.45 -1.12
N SER A 204 -6.39 -7.80 -0.74
CA SER A 204 -6.60 -8.77 0.34
C SER A 204 -6.07 -10.15 -0.01
N ARG A 205 -6.08 -10.54 -1.30
CA ARG A 205 -5.43 -11.77 -1.77
C ARG A 205 -3.91 -11.63 -1.79
N HIS A 206 -3.40 -10.49 -2.27
CA HIS A 206 -1.96 -10.20 -2.37
C HIS A 206 -1.28 -10.26 -1.01
N VAL A 207 -1.87 -9.60 -0.01
CA VAL A 207 -1.41 -9.64 1.38
C VAL A 207 -1.55 -11.05 1.96
N GLY A 208 -2.63 -11.78 1.65
CA GLY A 208 -2.80 -13.18 2.05
C GLY A 208 -1.69 -14.09 1.50
N PHE A 209 -1.24 -13.86 0.27
CA PHE A 209 -0.07 -14.55 -0.30
C PHE A 209 1.21 -14.19 0.44
N GLY A 210 1.43 -12.91 0.77
CA GLY A 210 2.57 -12.48 1.58
C GLY A 210 2.64 -13.18 2.94
N VAL A 211 1.50 -13.26 3.64
CA VAL A 211 1.40 -13.97 4.92
C VAL A 211 1.64 -15.47 4.76
N TRP A 212 1.16 -16.09 3.69
CA TRP A 212 1.51 -17.49 3.37
C TRP A 212 3.00 -17.66 3.09
N ALA A 213 3.61 -16.80 2.27
CA ALA A 213 5.01 -16.91 1.89
C ALA A 213 5.95 -16.70 3.08
N MET A 214 5.62 -15.75 3.97
CA MET A 214 6.37 -15.51 5.20
C MET A 214 6.25 -16.68 6.19
N ARG A 215 5.06 -17.28 6.33
CA ARG A 215 4.89 -18.55 7.08
C ARG A 215 5.74 -19.67 6.50
N HIS A 216 5.68 -19.84 5.18
CA HIS A 216 6.45 -20.84 4.47
C HIS A 216 7.97 -20.64 4.68
N ALA A 217 8.45 -19.40 4.72
CA ALA A 217 9.84 -19.09 5.05
C ALA A 217 10.21 -19.55 6.47
N VAL A 218 9.38 -19.21 7.47
CA VAL A 218 9.57 -19.60 8.88
C VAL A 218 9.62 -21.13 9.01
N ASP A 219 8.66 -21.84 8.41
CA ASP A 219 8.57 -23.30 8.46
C ASP A 219 9.78 -23.98 7.78
N ASN A 220 10.44 -23.29 6.85
CA ASN A 220 11.64 -23.76 6.15
C ASN A 220 12.94 -23.14 6.68
N GLY A 221 12.98 -22.74 7.95
CA GLY A 221 14.20 -22.35 8.64
C GLY A 221 14.71 -20.93 8.36
N ARG A 222 13.92 -20.08 7.69
CA ARG A 222 14.29 -18.71 7.30
C ARG A 222 13.66 -17.65 8.19
N ARG A 223 13.34 -18.02 9.43
CA ARG A 223 12.73 -17.14 10.43
C ARG A 223 13.46 -15.80 10.57
N GLN A 224 14.78 -15.86 10.71
CA GLN A 224 15.60 -14.66 10.91
C GLN A 224 15.53 -13.73 9.70
N ILE A 225 15.64 -14.25 8.47
CA ILE A 225 15.58 -13.47 7.23
C ILE A 225 14.30 -12.63 7.16
N VAL A 226 13.14 -13.25 7.34
CA VAL A 226 11.87 -12.53 7.24
C VAL A 226 11.60 -11.62 8.44
N GLY A 227 12.10 -11.97 9.64
CA GLY A 227 12.00 -11.13 10.83
C GLY A 227 12.82 -9.85 10.72
N ASP A 228 14.10 -9.99 10.36
CA ASP A 228 15.02 -8.85 10.14
C ASP A 228 14.49 -7.95 9.02
N GLN A 229 13.99 -8.55 7.93
CA GLN A 229 13.45 -7.79 6.81
C GLN A 229 12.20 -6.96 7.16
N VAL A 230 11.34 -7.43 8.07
CA VAL A 230 10.22 -6.60 8.57
C VAL A 230 10.78 -5.37 9.29
N LEU A 231 11.76 -5.55 10.17
CA LEU A 231 12.37 -4.44 10.92
C LEU A 231 13.03 -3.43 9.98
N ASP A 232 13.73 -3.90 8.96
CA ASP A 232 14.42 -3.05 7.98
C ASP A 232 13.43 -2.27 7.08
N ALA A 233 12.28 -2.86 6.74
CA ALA A 233 11.29 -2.24 5.85
C ALA A 233 10.37 -1.24 6.56
N VAL A 234 10.10 -1.40 7.87
CA VAL A 234 9.19 -0.54 8.65
C VAL A 234 9.50 0.96 8.51
N PRO A 235 10.76 1.43 8.61
CA PRO A 235 11.07 2.85 8.49
C PRO A 235 10.57 3.49 7.19
N TYR A 236 10.64 2.78 6.06
CA TYR A 236 10.24 3.31 4.75
C TYR A 236 8.72 3.49 4.65
N VAL A 237 7.93 2.50 5.09
CA VAL A 237 6.46 2.63 5.08
C VAL A 237 5.95 3.64 6.08
N VAL A 238 6.59 3.76 7.25
CA VAL A 238 6.24 4.79 8.23
C VAL A 238 6.52 6.19 7.67
N HIS A 239 7.62 6.37 6.95
CA HIS A 239 7.92 7.64 6.30
C HIS A 239 6.81 8.06 5.33
N VAL A 240 6.33 7.13 4.49
CA VAL A 240 5.19 7.37 3.58
C VAL A 240 3.90 7.67 4.33
N LEU A 241 3.60 6.92 5.40
CA LEU A 241 2.38 7.11 6.22
C LEU A 241 2.35 8.46 6.93
N VAL A 242 3.51 8.93 7.41
CA VAL A 242 3.64 10.23 8.07
C VAL A 242 3.61 11.35 7.03
N GLY A 243 4.30 11.17 5.90
CA GLY A 243 4.36 12.12 4.79
C GLY A 243 4.92 13.48 5.21
N PRO A 244 6.16 13.57 5.72
CA PRO A 244 6.74 14.82 6.24
C PRO A 244 6.84 15.94 5.21
N GLU A 245 6.87 15.63 3.92
CA GLU A 245 6.86 16.59 2.81
C GLU A 245 5.52 17.33 2.73
N ARG A 246 4.44 16.69 3.18
CA ARG A 246 3.08 17.22 3.05
C ARG A 246 2.72 18.10 4.23
N ARG A 247 2.73 19.41 4.00
CA ARG A 247 2.25 20.38 4.99
C ARG A 247 0.78 20.15 5.34
N ASN A 248 0.44 20.18 6.63
CA ASN A 248 -0.94 20.10 7.13
C ASN A 248 -1.37 21.48 7.68
N PRO A 249 -1.87 22.40 6.83
CA PRO A 249 -2.14 23.77 7.26
C PRO A 249 -3.44 23.89 8.06
N SER A 250 -3.38 24.37 9.30
CA SER A 250 -4.51 24.98 9.98
C SER A 250 -4.05 25.82 11.18
N ALA A 251 -4.64 27.00 11.36
CA ALA A 251 -4.43 27.83 12.54
C ALA A 251 -5.45 27.53 13.66
N LEU A 252 -6.49 26.73 13.37
CA LEU A 252 -7.57 26.44 14.32
C LEU A 252 -7.20 25.22 15.19
N PRO A 253 -7.03 25.36 16.52
CA PRO A 253 -6.58 24.26 17.38
C PRO A 253 -7.49 23.01 17.30
N MET A 254 -8.81 23.21 17.19
CA MET A 254 -9.76 22.10 17.05
C MET A 254 -9.57 21.28 15.77
N VAL A 255 -9.18 21.94 14.67
CA VAL A 255 -8.93 21.29 13.37
C VAL A 255 -7.59 20.55 13.42
N VAL A 256 -6.54 21.17 13.98
CA VAL A 256 -5.25 20.53 14.19
C VAL A 256 -5.41 19.27 15.04
N ARG A 257 -6.17 19.34 16.15
CA ARG A 257 -6.43 18.20 17.03
C ARG A 257 -7.25 17.09 16.37
N ALA A 258 -8.24 17.45 15.55
CA ALA A 258 -9.00 16.49 14.77
C ALA A 258 -8.12 15.77 13.73
N ARG A 259 -7.25 16.52 13.03
CA ARG A 259 -6.27 15.96 12.09
C ARG A 259 -5.25 15.07 12.79
N GLY A 260 -4.75 15.49 13.96
CA GLY A 260 -3.86 14.69 14.79
C GLY A 260 -4.48 13.34 15.14
N ARG A 261 -5.74 13.31 15.60
CA ARG A 261 -6.45 12.05 15.87
C ARG A 261 -6.58 11.18 14.63
N GLN A 262 -7.00 11.76 13.51
CA GLN A 262 -7.12 11.02 12.24
C GLN A 262 -5.79 10.38 11.82
N LEU A 263 -4.68 11.12 11.91
CA LEU A 263 -3.35 10.59 11.58
C LEU A 263 -2.94 9.48 12.55
N ARG A 264 -3.13 9.69 13.86
CA ARG A 264 -2.85 8.67 14.87
C ARG A 264 -3.62 7.37 14.61
N ASP A 265 -4.93 7.47 14.37
CA ASP A 265 -5.79 6.32 14.08
C ASP A 265 -5.30 5.57 12.83
N GLN A 266 -4.88 6.29 11.79
CA GLN A 266 -4.35 5.69 10.56
C GLN A 266 -3.02 4.97 10.81
N TRP A 267 -2.08 5.60 11.52
CA TRP A 267 -0.77 5.02 11.80
C TRP A 267 -0.87 3.81 12.74
N ASP A 268 -1.71 3.90 13.78
CA ASP A 268 -1.98 2.78 14.68
C ASP A 268 -2.66 1.62 13.94
N THR A 269 -3.61 1.91 13.05
CA THR A 269 -4.23 0.86 12.20
C THR A 269 -3.20 0.14 11.34
N ALA A 270 -2.26 0.87 10.73
CA ALA A 270 -1.18 0.30 9.93
C ALA A 270 -0.23 -0.57 10.75
N ARG A 271 0.24 -0.06 11.89
CA ARG A 271 1.09 -0.81 12.83
C ARG A 271 0.39 -2.09 13.29
N ASP A 272 -0.85 -1.97 13.75
CA ASP A 272 -1.57 -3.09 14.32
C ASP A 272 -1.89 -4.15 13.26
N ALA A 273 -2.13 -3.73 12.00
CA ALA A 273 -2.27 -4.66 10.88
C ALA A 273 -0.96 -5.39 10.56
N LEU A 274 0.19 -4.71 10.60
CA LEU A 274 1.49 -5.36 10.45
C LEU A 274 1.74 -6.39 11.57
N LEU A 275 1.57 -5.99 12.84
CA LEU A 275 1.78 -6.86 13.99
C LEU A 275 0.88 -8.11 13.94
N ARG A 276 -0.40 -7.96 13.57
CA ARG A 276 -1.30 -9.12 13.41
C ARG A 276 -0.75 -10.14 12.40
N ARG A 277 -0.23 -9.68 11.26
CA ARG A 277 0.30 -10.55 10.20
C ARG A 277 1.62 -11.20 10.59
N VAL A 278 2.51 -10.46 11.25
CA VAL A 278 3.76 -11.00 11.80
C VAL A 278 3.45 -12.11 12.81
N ARG A 279 2.49 -11.91 13.73
CA ARG A 279 2.03 -12.96 14.65
C ARG A 279 1.43 -14.16 13.92
N ALA A 280 0.62 -13.93 12.87
CA ALA A 280 0.05 -15.01 12.06
C ALA A 280 1.13 -15.90 11.42
N THR A 281 2.35 -15.37 11.25
CA THR A 281 3.51 -16.12 10.74
C THR A 281 4.33 -16.86 11.80
N GLY A 282 3.94 -16.78 13.07
CA GLY A 282 4.66 -17.38 14.20
C GLY A 282 5.87 -16.56 14.67
N LEU A 283 5.90 -15.26 14.34
CA LEU A 283 6.95 -14.30 14.70
C LEU A 283 6.49 -13.34 15.82
N ASP A 284 5.73 -13.85 16.77
CA ASP A 284 5.20 -13.05 17.90
C ASP A 284 6.28 -12.49 18.85
N ASP A 285 7.47 -13.08 18.85
CA ASP A 285 8.64 -12.61 19.60
C ASP A 285 9.24 -11.31 19.08
N VAL A 286 9.07 -10.96 17.79
CA VAL A 286 9.61 -9.71 17.22
C VAL A 286 8.66 -8.51 17.41
N ASP A 287 7.47 -8.71 17.97
CA ASP A 287 6.46 -7.66 18.18
C ASP A 287 7.00 -6.41 18.89
N ALA A 288 7.80 -6.63 19.96
CA ALA A 288 8.36 -5.55 20.74
C ALA A 288 9.35 -4.73 19.91
N GLN A 289 10.18 -5.40 19.11
CA GLN A 289 11.15 -4.77 18.22
C GLN A 289 10.45 -4.02 17.08
N VAL A 290 9.44 -4.62 16.44
CA VAL A 290 8.64 -3.96 15.41
C VAL A 290 7.97 -2.70 15.98
N THR A 291 7.40 -2.78 17.19
CA THR A 291 6.78 -1.63 17.85
C THR A 291 7.79 -0.52 18.16
N GLU A 292 8.99 -0.89 18.63
CA GLU A 292 10.06 0.06 18.91
C GLU A 292 10.56 0.76 17.64
N VAL A 293 10.88 -0.01 16.60
CA VAL A 293 11.33 0.51 15.30
C VAL A 293 10.26 1.40 14.67
N TRP A 294 8.99 1.00 14.75
CA TRP A 294 7.87 1.79 14.26
C TRP A 294 7.79 3.15 14.96
N ARG A 295 7.81 3.17 16.30
CA ARG A 295 7.75 4.42 17.08
C ARG A 295 8.95 5.32 16.80
N ALA A 296 10.15 4.74 16.68
CA ALA A 296 11.35 5.48 16.35
C ALA A 296 11.26 6.09 14.94
N ALA A 297 10.70 5.35 13.97
CA ALA A 297 10.45 5.87 12.62
C ALA A 297 9.40 6.98 12.60
N GLU A 298 8.31 6.85 13.37
CA GLU A 298 7.29 7.90 13.50
C GLU A 298 7.90 9.19 14.04
N GLU A 299 8.66 9.10 15.13
CA GLU A 299 9.29 10.28 15.73
C GLU A 299 10.29 10.95 14.76
N ARG A 300 11.11 10.16 14.05
CA ARG A 300 12.02 10.69 13.03
C ARG A 300 11.29 11.43 11.92
N ALA A 301 10.21 10.85 11.38
CA ALA A 301 9.43 11.48 10.31
C ALA A 301 8.67 12.72 10.82
N VAL A 302 8.17 12.69 12.05
CA VAL A 302 7.54 13.86 12.69
C VAL A 302 8.55 15.01 12.85
N VAL A 303 9.77 14.71 13.29
CA VAL A 303 10.85 15.71 13.40
C VAL A 303 11.24 16.24 12.01
N ASP A 304 11.29 15.40 10.98
CA ASP A 304 11.54 15.84 9.60
C ASP A 304 10.45 16.83 9.12
N TYR A 305 9.17 16.53 9.36
CA TYR A 305 8.09 17.47 9.09
C TYR A 305 8.31 18.83 9.80
N GLU A 306 8.64 18.80 11.09
CA GLU A 306 8.83 20.00 11.91
C GLU A 306 10.00 20.86 11.38
N ASN A 307 11.08 20.22 10.95
CA ASN A 307 12.23 20.87 10.33
C ASN A 307 11.88 21.48 8.96
N ARG A 308 11.10 20.77 8.13
CA ARG A 308 10.71 21.23 6.79
C ARG A 308 9.75 22.42 6.84
N HIS A 309 8.77 22.38 7.74
CA HIS A 309 7.65 23.34 7.75
C HIS A 309 7.77 24.42 8.83
N GLY A 310 8.71 24.29 9.77
CA GLY A 310 8.93 25.24 10.86
C GLY A 310 7.75 25.35 11.83
N VAL A 311 6.90 24.32 11.90
CA VAL A 311 5.71 24.26 12.76
C VAL A 311 5.54 22.87 13.36
N PRO A 312 4.95 22.73 14.57
CA PRO A 312 4.68 21.42 15.16
C PRO A 312 3.84 20.53 14.26
N HIS A 313 4.15 19.25 14.20
CA HIS A 313 3.31 18.29 13.49
C HIS A 313 1.94 18.16 14.20
N PRO A 314 0.80 18.00 13.48
CA PRO A 314 -0.53 17.90 14.11
C PRO A 314 -0.64 16.85 15.21
N ILE A 315 0.19 15.80 15.15
CA ILE A 315 0.23 14.74 16.18
C ILE A 315 0.63 15.26 17.57
N ARG A 316 1.43 16.34 17.64
CA ARG A 316 1.86 17.00 18.89
C ARG A 316 0.70 17.67 19.62
N SER A 317 -0.45 17.85 18.97
CA SER A 317 -1.66 18.37 19.63
C SER A 317 -2.42 17.32 20.47
N LEU A 318 -1.97 16.06 20.44
CA LEU A 318 -2.56 14.96 21.21
C LEU A 318 -1.85 14.70 22.55
N SER A 319 -0.63 15.21 22.71
CA SER A 319 0.16 15.15 23.95
C SER A 319 -0.25 16.21 24.96
#